data_AF-A0AA35S715-F1
#
_entry.id   AF-A0AA35S715-F1
#
_cell.length_a   1.000
_cell.length_b   1.000
_cell.length_c   1.000
_cell.angle_alpha   90.00
_cell.angle_beta   90.00
_cell.angle_gamma   90.00
#
_symmetry.space_group_name_H-M   'P 1'
#
loop_
_entity.id
_entity.type
_entity.pdbx_description
1 polymer ?
#
loop_
_entity_poly.entity_id
_entity_poly.type
_entity_poly.pdbx_seq_one_letter_code
_entity_poly.pdbx_strand_id
1 'polypeptide(L)'
;PSLISSISLSSPLSLEAPQSHYLTTLLSISTDYRDEVLSKIVYMCSQNNYQYVTNFEWYITVLVEMTRFEGTRQGHLIAGQMLDVTIRVRDVRPFAVKQMATILENTHLFSGSTHENGICEVLYAAAWITGEFSSFLPDARGTIDALLNPKITALPAHIQAVFVQNI
;
A
#
# COMPACT_ATOMS: atom_id res chain seq x y z
N PRO A 1 -19.36 -29.18 -66.45
CA PRO A 1 -18.69 -30.15 -65.56
C PRO A 1 -17.16 -30.01 -65.66
N SER A 2 -16.37 -29.69 -64.64
CA SER A 2 -16.57 -29.38 -63.23
C SER A 2 -15.15 -29.31 -62.65
N LEU A 3 -14.91 -28.33 -61.78
CA LEU A 3 -13.90 -28.34 -60.70
C LEU A 3 -12.42 -28.20 -61.10
N ILE A 4 -11.95 -26.95 -61.17
CA ILE A 4 -10.64 -26.58 -60.59
C ILE A 4 -10.90 -25.43 -59.63
N SER A 5 -11.27 -25.80 -58.41
CA SER A 5 -11.39 -24.91 -57.26
C SER A 5 -10.01 -24.74 -56.60
N SER A 6 -9.56 -23.49 -56.54
CA SER A 6 -8.84 -22.88 -55.42
C SER A 6 -7.67 -23.66 -54.81
N ILE A 7 -6.46 -23.44 -55.33
CA ILE A 7 -5.24 -23.56 -54.52
C ILE A 7 -5.14 -22.27 -53.71
N SER A 8 -5.57 -22.34 -52.45
CA SER A 8 -5.31 -21.31 -51.45
C SER A 8 -3.88 -21.45 -50.98
N LEU A 9 -3.10 -20.39 -51.21
CA LEU A 9 -1.73 -20.23 -50.76
C LEU A 9 -1.74 -20.09 -49.22
N SER A 10 -1.42 -21.17 -48.50
CA SER A 10 -1.23 -21.12 -47.05
C SER A 10 0.14 -20.55 -46.71
N SER A 11 0.16 -19.35 -46.14
CA SER A 11 1.32 -18.75 -45.48
C SER A 11 0.85 -17.74 -44.42
N PRO A 12 1.61 -17.48 -43.36
CA PRO A 12 2.42 -18.35 -42.50
C PRO A 12 1.82 -18.40 -41.07
N LEU A 13 2.43 -19.18 -40.15
CA LEU A 13 2.07 -19.21 -38.73
C LEU A 13 1.96 -17.80 -38.15
N SER A 14 0.73 -17.37 -37.83
CA SER A 14 0.52 -16.21 -36.98
C SER A 14 0.89 -16.63 -35.57
N LEU A 15 1.95 -16.03 -35.03
CA LEU A 15 2.32 -16.12 -33.63
C LEU A 15 1.17 -15.50 -32.83
N GLU A 16 0.23 -16.32 -32.34
CA GLU A 16 -0.91 -15.85 -31.53
C GLU A 16 -0.37 -15.14 -30.29
N ALA A 17 -0.66 -13.84 -30.16
CA ALA A 17 -0.35 -13.08 -28.97
C ALA A 17 -1.01 -13.74 -27.74
N PRO A 18 -0.38 -13.72 -26.55
CA PRO A 18 -0.95 -14.37 -25.37
C PRO A 18 -2.33 -13.78 -25.07
N GLN A 19 -3.35 -14.63 -24.98
CA GLN A 19 -4.70 -14.21 -24.65
C GLN A 19 -4.70 -13.52 -23.27
N SER A 20 -5.23 -12.29 -23.20
CA SER A 20 -5.27 -11.41 -22.02
C SER A 20 -5.60 -12.10 -20.69
N HIS A 21 -6.44 -13.14 -20.71
CA HIS A 21 -6.80 -13.95 -19.55
C HIS A 21 -5.60 -14.56 -18.81
N TYR A 22 -4.57 -15.04 -19.52
CA TYR A 22 -3.38 -15.61 -18.87
C TYR A 22 -2.54 -14.54 -18.17
N LEU A 23 -2.47 -13.33 -18.72
CA LEU A 23 -1.77 -12.21 -18.10
C LEU A 23 -2.46 -11.80 -16.79
N THR A 24 -3.80 -11.73 -16.78
CA THR A 24 -4.56 -11.45 -15.55
C THR A 24 -4.33 -12.50 -14.47
N THR A 25 -4.34 -13.79 -14.83
CA THR A 25 -4.09 -14.89 -13.87
C THR A 25 -2.65 -14.88 -13.35
N LEU A 26 -1.66 -14.57 -14.19
CA LEU A 26 -0.27 -14.44 -13.74
C LEU A 26 -0.10 -13.21 -12.82
N LEU A 27 -0.75 -12.10 -13.14
CA LEU A 27 -0.77 -10.90 -12.29
C LEU A 27 -1.46 -11.17 -10.94
N SER A 28 -2.56 -11.93 -10.92
CA SER A 28 -3.23 -12.31 -9.67
C SER A 28 -2.36 -13.24 -8.82
N ILE A 29 -1.76 -14.28 -9.40
CA ILE A 29 -0.84 -15.19 -8.68
C ILE A 29 0.34 -14.41 -8.10
N SER A 30 0.89 -13.45 -8.85
CA SER A 30 1.99 -12.60 -8.36
C SER A 30 1.57 -11.70 -7.20
N THR A 31 0.30 -11.30 -7.15
CA THR A 31 -0.26 -10.47 -6.07
C THR A 31 -0.55 -11.31 -4.83
N ASP A 32 -1.16 -12.49 -5.01
CA ASP A 32 -1.45 -13.42 -3.92
C ASP A 32 -0.16 -13.89 -3.23
N TYR A 33 0.89 -14.21 -4.01
CA TYR A 33 2.20 -14.55 -3.45
C TYR A 33 2.81 -13.39 -2.64
N ARG A 34 2.74 -12.15 -3.15
CA ARG A 34 3.23 -10.96 -2.43
C ARG A 34 2.47 -10.75 -1.12
N ASP A 35 1.15 -10.87 -1.14
CA ASP A 35 0.31 -10.72 0.05
C ASP A 35 0.58 -11.83 1.07
N GLU A 36 0.83 -13.07 0.64
CA GLU A 36 1.20 -14.17 1.53
C GLU A 36 2.57 -13.93 2.19
N VAL A 37 3.57 -13.49 1.41
CA VAL A 37 4.90 -13.17 1.93
C VAL A 37 4.82 -12.01 2.93
N LEU A 38 4.09 -10.95 2.61
CA LEU A 38 3.88 -9.80 3.49
C LEU A 38 3.24 -10.25 4.81
N SER A 39 2.15 -11.02 4.73
CA SER A 39 1.44 -11.53 5.89
C SER A 39 2.35 -12.38 6.78
N LYS A 40 3.22 -13.21 6.18
CA LYS A 40 4.21 -14.00 6.92
C LYS A 40 5.28 -13.13 7.59
N ILE A 41 5.78 -12.09 6.92
CA ILE A 41 6.76 -11.17 7.53
C ILE A 41 6.15 -10.50 8.76
N VAL A 42 4.95 -9.91 8.61
CA VAL A 42 4.24 -9.29 9.73
C VAL A 42 3.96 -10.30 10.85
N TYR A 43 3.52 -11.51 10.50
CA TYR A 43 3.28 -12.58 11.47
C TYR A 43 4.56 -12.89 12.26
N MET A 44 5.70 -13.10 11.59
CA MET A 44 6.98 -13.38 12.24
C MET A 44 7.42 -12.22 13.14
N CYS A 45 7.36 -10.98 12.66
CA CYS A 45 7.80 -9.80 13.42
C CYS A 45 6.91 -9.53 14.64
N SER A 46 5.60 -9.82 14.58
CA SER A 46 4.65 -9.56 15.67
C SER A 46 4.61 -10.64 16.77
N GLN A 47 5.31 -11.77 16.60
CA GLN A 47 5.31 -12.86 17.60
C GLN A 47 5.85 -12.41 18.97
N ASN A 48 5.21 -12.88 20.04
CA ASN A 48 5.68 -12.76 21.43
C ASN A 48 6.14 -11.34 21.80
N ASN A 49 5.30 -10.33 21.58
CA ASN A 49 5.63 -8.91 21.83
C ASN A 49 6.87 -8.44 21.06
N TYR A 50 6.96 -8.78 19.77
CA TYR A 50 8.05 -8.38 18.90
C TYR A 50 9.42 -8.96 19.28
N GLN A 51 9.46 -10.18 19.83
CA GLN A 51 10.73 -10.79 20.30
C GLN A 51 11.81 -10.91 19.21
N TYR A 52 11.41 -10.96 17.94
CA TYR A 52 12.32 -11.08 16.80
C TYR A 52 12.70 -9.73 16.19
N VAL A 53 12.16 -8.62 16.70
CA VAL A 53 12.46 -7.26 16.24
C VAL A 53 13.44 -6.63 17.23
N THR A 54 14.68 -6.48 16.81
CA THR A 54 15.72 -5.82 17.62
C THR A 54 15.80 -4.31 17.37
N ASN A 55 15.27 -3.84 16.25
CA ASN A 55 15.26 -2.43 15.87
C ASN A 55 13.89 -2.08 15.26
N PHE A 56 13.14 -1.20 15.94
CA PHE A 56 11.82 -0.78 15.50
C PHE A 56 11.85 0.24 14.36
N GLU A 57 12.91 1.04 14.21
CA GLU A 57 13.05 1.91 13.03
C GLU A 57 13.16 1.06 11.76
N TRP A 58 13.98 -0.01 11.81
CA TRP A 58 14.06 -0.97 10.72
C TRP A 58 12.70 -1.59 10.41
N TYR A 59 11.94 -1.99 11.44
CA TYR A 59 10.63 -2.59 11.21
C TYR A 59 9.64 -1.60 10.59
N ILE A 60 9.62 -0.34 11.05
CA ILE A 60 8.82 0.71 10.42
C ILE A 60 9.24 0.92 8.96
N THR A 61 10.54 0.93 8.64
CA THR A 61 11.01 1.00 7.25
C THR A 61 10.48 -0.17 6.42
N VAL A 62 10.51 -1.40 6.94
CA VAL A 62 9.94 -2.57 6.25
C VAL A 62 8.44 -2.37 5.98
N LEU A 63 7.69 -1.88 6.97
CA LEU A 63 6.26 -1.59 6.81
C LEU A 63 6.00 -0.50 5.76
N VAL A 64 6.82 0.55 5.70
CA VAL A 64 6.74 1.61 4.69
C VAL A 64 7.05 1.07 3.29
N GLU A 65 8.09 0.25 3.15
CA GLU A 65 8.41 -0.35 1.85
C GLU A 65 7.29 -1.28 1.36
N MET A 66 6.60 -1.98 2.28
CA MET A 66 5.44 -2.80 1.94
C MET A 66 4.29 -2.00 1.32
N THR A 67 4.17 -0.70 1.63
CA THR A 67 3.09 0.13 1.08
C THR A 67 3.28 0.43 -0.40
N ARG A 68 4.48 0.18 -0.94
CA ARG A 68 4.83 0.45 -2.33
C ARG A 68 4.51 -0.72 -3.27
N PHE A 69 4.10 -1.87 -2.72
CA PHE A 69 3.70 -3.02 -3.54
C PHE A 69 2.33 -2.78 -4.18
N GLU A 70 2.32 -2.57 -5.50
CA GLU A 70 1.09 -2.33 -6.26
C GLU A 70 0.10 -3.49 -6.12
N GLY A 71 -1.16 -3.18 -5.83
CA GLY A 71 -2.25 -4.16 -5.75
C GLY A 71 -2.28 -5.00 -4.46
N THR A 72 -1.47 -4.68 -3.45
CA THR A 72 -1.58 -5.37 -2.15
C THR A 72 -2.92 -5.10 -1.48
N ARG A 73 -3.53 -6.16 -0.93
CA ARG A 73 -4.79 -6.08 -0.18
C ARG A 73 -4.56 -5.98 1.33
N GLN A 74 -3.32 -6.07 1.78
CA GLN A 74 -2.94 -6.15 3.20
C GLN A 74 -2.73 -4.78 3.86
N GLY A 75 -3.24 -3.70 3.28
CA GLY A 75 -3.01 -2.36 3.83
C GLY A 75 -3.54 -2.17 5.26
N HIS A 76 -4.65 -2.82 5.62
CA HIS A 76 -5.14 -2.82 7.01
C HIS A 76 -4.14 -3.45 7.99
N LEU A 77 -3.42 -4.49 7.55
CA LEU A 77 -2.46 -5.22 8.38
C LEU A 77 -1.23 -4.35 8.62
N ILE A 78 -0.75 -3.69 7.55
CA ILE A 78 0.35 -2.72 7.62
C ILE A 78 -0.02 -1.56 8.54
N ALA A 79 -1.19 -0.94 8.33
CA ALA A 79 -1.68 0.17 9.13
C ALA A 79 -1.79 -0.18 10.62
N GLY A 80 -2.36 -1.36 10.93
CA GLY A 80 -2.46 -1.84 12.30
C GLY A 80 -1.10 -2.04 12.98
N GLN A 81 -0.10 -2.55 12.25
CA GLN A 81 1.26 -2.69 12.78
C GLN A 81 1.95 -1.34 12.99
N MET A 82 1.78 -0.39 12.06
CA MET A 82 2.31 0.96 12.21
C MET A 82 1.76 1.63 13.49
N LEU A 83 0.46 1.49 13.73
CA LEU A 83 -0.18 2.00 14.95
C LEU A 83 0.31 1.28 16.21
N ASP A 84 0.29 -0.06 16.26
CA ASP A 84 0.66 -0.81 17.47
C ASP A 84 2.10 -0.52 17.90
N VAL A 85 3.05 -0.56 16.96
CA VAL A 85 4.46 -0.28 17.23
C VAL A 85 4.65 1.15 17.72
N THR A 86 4.06 2.13 17.04
CA THR A 86 4.25 3.56 17.38
C THR A 86 3.63 3.93 18.73
N ILE A 87 2.48 3.33 19.06
CA ILE A 87 1.82 3.55 20.35
C ILE A 87 2.63 2.94 21.49
N ARG A 88 3.08 1.68 21.33
CA ARG A 88 3.72 0.90 22.41
C ARG A 88 5.19 1.25 22.62
N VAL A 89 5.92 1.62 21.58
CA VAL A 89 7.37 1.88 21.64
C VAL A 89 7.62 3.38 21.57
N ARG A 90 8.07 3.98 22.67
CA ARG A 90 8.28 5.43 22.73
C ARG A 90 9.45 5.91 21.87
N ASP A 91 10.53 5.15 21.88
CA ASP A 91 11.79 5.56 21.26
C ASP A 91 11.71 5.62 19.72
N VAL A 92 10.80 4.85 19.09
CA VAL A 92 10.63 4.86 17.63
C VAL A 92 9.74 6.01 17.14
N ARG A 93 8.98 6.68 18.03
CA ARG A 93 7.99 7.70 17.64
C ARG A 93 8.55 8.81 16.76
N PRO A 94 9.73 9.40 17.04
CA PRO A 94 10.30 10.44 16.18
C PRO A 94 10.52 9.95 14.74
N PHE A 95 11.02 8.73 14.59
CA PHE A 95 11.23 8.12 13.30
C PHE A 95 9.91 7.78 12.60
N ALA A 96 8.97 7.16 13.32
CA ALA A 96 7.66 6.79 12.79
C ALA A 96 6.88 8.01 12.29
N VAL A 97 6.79 9.08 13.10
CA VAL A 97 6.10 10.32 12.73
C VAL A 97 6.67 10.93 11.46
N LYS A 98 8.01 10.95 11.33
CA LYS A 98 8.68 11.42 10.12
C LYS A 98 8.28 10.59 8.89
N GLN A 99 8.29 9.25 9.00
CA GLN A 99 7.89 8.37 7.90
C GLN A 99 6.41 8.57 7.53
N MET A 100 5.53 8.72 8.52
CA MET A 100 4.10 8.95 8.27
C MET A 100 3.84 10.30 7.59
N ALA A 101 4.55 11.37 7.98
CA ALA A 101 4.47 12.66 7.29
C ALA A 101 4.86 12.52 5.80
N THR A 102 5.94 11.80 5.49
CA THR A 102 6.34 11.52 4.11
C THR A 102 5.28 10.71 3.34
N ILE A 103 4.58 9.77 3.98
CA ILE A 103 3.47 9.05 3.35
C ILE A 103 2.35 10.02 2.98
N LEU A 104 1.98 10.95 3.88
CA LEU A 104 0.91 11.92 3.64
C LEU A 104 1.24 12.90 2.51
N GLU A 105 2.49 13.36 2.42
CA GLU A 105 2.98 14.17 1.28
C GLU A 105 2.78 13.44 -0.06
N ASN A 106 2.83 12.10 -0.04
CA ASN A 106 2.71 11.24 -1.21
C ASN A 106 1.33 10.55 -1.32
N THR A 107 0.28 11.13 -0.73
CA THR A 107 -1.09 10.58 -0.72
C THR A 107 -1.61 10.15 -2.10
N HIS A 108 -1.19 10.84 -3.17
CA HIS A 108 -1.59 10.53 -4.54
C HIS A 108 -1.22 9.11 -5.01
N LEU A 109 -0.19 8.49 -4.43
CA LEU A 109 0.21 7.11 -4.74
C LEU A 109 -0.80 6.07 -4.20
N PHE A 110 -1.64 6.48 -3.25
CA PHE A 110 -2.58 5.62 -2.55
C PHE A 110 -4.04 5.81 -3.03
N SER A 111 -4.30 6.82 -3.86
CA SER A 111 -5.65 7.14 -4.37
C SER A 111 -6.09 6.34 -5.60
N GLY A 112 -5.23 5.43 -6.13
CA GLY A 112 -5.42 4.80 -7.45
C GLY A 112 -6.58 3.81 -7.60
N SER A 113 -7.14 3.27 -6.50
CA SER A 113 -8.30 2.36 -6.55
C SER A 113 -8.93 2.18 -5.16
N THR A 114 -9.75 3.14 -4.76
CA THR A 114 -10.36 3.26 -3.43
C THR A 114 -11.31 2.12 -3.03
N HIS A 115 -11.73 1.28 -3.98
CA HIS A 115 -12.68 0.19 -3.73
C HIS A 115 -12.06 -1.20 -3.58
N GLU A 116 -10.79 -1.40 -3.99
CA GLU A 116 -10.15 -2.74 -3.95
C GLU A 116 -8.79 -2.75 -3.24
N ASN A 117 -8.09 -1.61 -3.17
CA ASN A 117 -6.78 -1.57 -2.53
C ASN A 117 -6.94 -1.13 -1.07
N GLY A 118 -6.86 -2.09 -0.14
CA GLY A 118 -6.82 -1.83 1.30
C GLY A 118 -5.66 -0.94 1.76
N ILE A 119 -4.77 -0.53 0.85
CA ILE A 119 -3.62 0.36 1.09
C ILE A 119 -4.01 1.76 1.58
N CYS A 120 -5.24 2.21 1.30
CA CYS A 120 -5.71 3.49 1.84
C CYS A 120 -5.74 3.51 3.38
N GLU A 121 -5.90 2.35 4.03
CA GLU A 121 -5.80 2.23 5.50
C GLU A 121 -4.45 2.69 6.06
N VAL A 122 -3.38 2.66 5.25
CA VAL A 122 -2.08 3.22 5.63
C VAL A 122 -2.17 4.74 5.82
N LEU A 123 -2.97 5.44 5.00
CA LEU A 123 -3.19 6.88 5.17
C LEU A 123 -3.94 7.18 6.46
N TYR A 124 -4.86 6.31 6.87
CA TYR A 124 -5.52 6.41 8.17
C TYR A 124 -4.49 6.34 9.30
N ALA A 125 -3.62 5.32 9.31
CA ALA A 125 -2.57 5.19 10.31
C ALA A 125 -1.61 6.39 10.29
N ALA A 126 -1.20 6.83 9.10
CA ALA A 126 -0.28 7.94 8.93
C ALA A 126 -0.86 9.24 9.51
N ALA A 127 -2.09 9.61 9.12
CA ALA A 127 -2.76 10.79 9.63
C ALA A 127 -2.93 10.74 11.16
N TRP A 128 -3.38 9.60 11.69
CA TRP A 128 -3.56 9.43 13.13
C TRP A 128 -2.25 9.61 13.91
N ILE A 129 -1.17 8.95 13.45
CA ILE A 129 0.15 9.03 14.10
C ILE A 129 0.70 10.45 14.07
N THR A 130 0.60 11.14 12.93
CA THR A 130 1.08 12.53 12.82
C THR A 130 0.28 13.51 13.68
N GLY A 131 -1.01 13.26 13.89
CA GLY A 131 -1.85 14.07 14.78
C GLY A 131 -1.53 13.85 16.26
N GLU A 132 -1.56 12.59 16.69
CA GLU A 132 -1.33 12.19 18.08
C GLU A 132 0.06 12.61 18.57
N PHE A 133 1.08 12.45 17.71
CA PHE A 133 2.48 12.69 18.04
C PHE A 133 3.07 13.91 17.31
N SER A 134 2.24 14.93 17.07
CA SER A 134 2.61 16.16 16.33
C SER A 134 3.87 16.87 16.85
N SER A 135 4.21 16.70 18.12
CA SER A 135 5.46 17.22 18.72
C SER A 135 6.75 16.73 18.05
N PHE A 136 6.71 15.61 17.33
CA PHE A 136 7.87 15.06 16.60
C PHE A 136 7.85 15.37 15.10
N LEU A 137 6.89 16.17 14.62
CA LEU A 137 6.81 16.50 13.20
C LEU A 137 8.03 17.36 12.78
N PRO A 138 8.72 17.00 11.69
CA PRO A 138 9.81 17.80 11.16
C PRO A 138 9.31 19.11 10.54
N ASP A 139 8.14 19.06 9.89
CA ASP A 139 7.44 20.22 9.35
C ASP A 139 5.93 20.08 9.58
N ALA A 140 5.43 20.73 10.62
CA ALA A 140 4.02 20.71 10.96
C ALA A 140 3.14 21.39 9.89
N ARG A 141 3.64 22.46 9.23
CA ARG A 141 2.86 23.17 8.22
C ARG A 141 2.74 22.35 6.95
N GLY A 142 3.85 21.81 6.45
CA GLY A 142 3.84 20.92 5.29
C GLY A 142 2.94 19.69 5.50
N THR A 143 2.95 19.13 6.72
CA THR A 143 2.06 18.00 7.06
C THR A 143 0.59 18.40 7.02
N ILE A 144 0.22 19.57 7.58
CA ILE A 144 -1.16 20.08 7.53
C ILE A 144 -1.58 20.38 6.09
N ASP A 145 -0.72 20.99 5.29
CA ASP A 145 -1.01 21.25 3.87
C ASP A 145 -1.25 19.94 3.09
N ALA A 146 -0.51 18.88 3.41
CA ALA A 146 -0.75 17.55 2.87
C ALA A 146 -2.10 16.97 3.32
N LEU A 147 -2.48 17.16 4.60
CA LEU A 147 -3.78 16.75 5.15
C LEU A 147 -4.97 17.57 4.61
N LEU A 148 -4.74 18.77 4.05
CA LEU A 148 -5.76 19.63 3.45
C LEU A 148 -5.93 19.42 1.94
N ASN A 149 -5.15 18.53 1.33
CA ASN A 149 -5.17 18.34 -0.11
C ASN A 149 -6.58 17.92 -0.61
N PRO A 150 -7.19 18.62 -1.58
CA PRO A 150 -8.55 18.32 -2.05
C PRO A 150 -8.73 16.89 -2.59
N LYS A 151 -7.63 16.21 -2.95
CA LYS A 151 -7.65 14.80 -3.38
C LYS A 151 -8.13 13.83 -2.29
N ILE A 152 -8.11 14.23 -1.01
CA ILE A 152 -8.59 13.44 0.12
C ILE A 152 -10.10 13.21 0.06
N THR A 153 -10.85 14.09 -0.62
CA THR A 153 -12.31 13.92 -0.81
C THR A 153 -12.70 12.67 -1.58
N ALA A 154 -11.75 12.05 -2.31
CA ALA A 154 -11.97 10.79 -3.01
C ALA A 154 -11.77 9.55 -2.12
N LEU A 155 -11.20 9.70 -0.91
CA LEU A 155 -10.93 8.58 0.00
C LEU A 155 -12.20 8.10 0.73
N PRO A 156 -12.22 6.89 1.28
CA PRO A 156 -13.30 6.43 2.17
C PRO A 156 -13.60 7.39 3.33
N ALA A 157 -14.87 7.48 3.71
CA ALA A 157 -15.35 8.45 4.71
C ALA A 157 -14.66 8.31 6.07
N HIS A 158 -14.33 7.08 6.51
CA HIS A 158 -13.64 6.86 7.79
C HIS A 158 -12.21 7.40 7.80
N ILE A 159 -11.55 7.45 6.64
CA ILE A 159 -10.20 8.01 6.48
C ILE A 159 -10.29 9.54 6.46
N GLN A 160 -11.25 10.10 5.72
CA GLN A 160 -11.47 11.56 5.69
C GLN A 160 -11.73 12.13 7.09
N ALA A 161 -12.47 11.41 7.94
CA ALA A 161 -12.78 11.84 9.30
C ALA A 161 -11.51 12.08 10.14
N VAL A 162 -10.49 11.21 10.01
CA VAL A 162 -9.23 11.36 10.74
C VAL A 162 -8.42 12.55 10.24
N PHE A 163 -8.43 12.80 8.94
CA PHE A 163 -7.76 13.97 8.38
C PHE A 163 -8.38 15.27 8.91
N VAL A 164 -9.71 15.33 8.98
CA VAL A 164 -10.43 16.49 9.54
C VAL A 164 -10.20 16.65 11.04
N GLN A 165 -10.09 15.55 11.79
CA GLN A 165 -9.83 15.58 13.23
C GLN A 165 -8.47 16.23 13.58
N ASN A 166 -7.50 16.16 12.66
CA ASN A 166 -6.15 16.66 12.88
C ASN A 166 -5.97 18.15 12.54
N ILE A 167 -7.01 18.81 12.01
CA ILE A 167 -7.05 20.26 11.71
C ILE A 167 -7.56 21.01 12.93
#